data_AF-A0A8T2JU08-F1
#
_entry.id   AF-A0A8T2JU08-F1
#
_cell.length_a   1.000
_cell.length_b   1.000
_cell.length_c   1.000
_cell.angle_alpha   90.00
_cell.angle_beta   90.00
_cell.angle_gamma   90.00
#
_symmetry.space_group_name_H-M   'P 1'
#
loop_
_entity.id
_entity.type
_entity.pdbx_description
1 polymer ?
#
loop_
_entity_poly.entity_id
_entity_poly.type
_entity_poly.pdbx_seq_one_letter_code
_entity_poly.pdbx_strand_id
1 'polypeptide(L)'
;MRGHRGRTTKCPVPPDCSPGPTGGLRFRHRVLVVNSQGEISRLSTRKELVMKGTLSHYFKLGQEGKYRMYHNQYTTNSYALNKHQHREDHDKRRHLSHKFSMSPLGEFKWNGSVHGSKVLTISTLRLTIVQLENNIPSSFLHPNWASHR
;
A
#
# COMPACT_ATOMS: atom_id res chain seq x y z
N MET A 1 35.58 -18.50 -39.42
CA MET A 1 36.64 -18.21 -38.44
C MET A 1 36.01 -17.54 -37.23
N ARG A 2 36.03 -18.22 -36.08
CA ARG A 2 35.44 -17.77 -34.80
C ARG A 2 36.44 -16.84 -34.09
N GLY A 3 35.98 -15.73 -33.53
CA GLY A 3 36.73 -14.90 -32.59
C GLY A 3 35.75 -14.22 -31.63
N HIS A 4 35.34 -14.89 -30.56
CA HIS A 4 35.91 -14.90 -29.21
C HIS A 4 35.70 -13.61 -28.37
N ARG A 5 34.73 -13.78 -27.45
CA ARG A 5 34.73 -13.43 -26.02
C ARG A 5 34.43 -11.98 -25.64
N GLY A 6 33.23 -11.83 -25.09
CA GLY A 6 32.75 -10.64 -24.42
C GLY A 6 33.47 -10.32 -23.12
N ARG A 7 33.32 -9.05 -22.73
CA ARG A 7 33.75 -8.52 -21.45
C ARG A 7 32.51 -7.97 -20.77
N THR A 8 31.82 -8.82 -20.02
CA THR A 8 30.82 -8.39 -19.06
C THR A 8 31.56 -7.74 -17.89
N THR A 9 31.42 -6.42 -17.74
CA THR A 9 31.79 -5.74 -16.51
C THR A 9 30.84 -6.23 -15.42
N LYS A 10 31.32 -7.16 -14.60
CA LYS A 10 30.66 -7.59 -13.36
C LYS A 10 30.45 -6.36 -12.48
N CYS A 11 29.20 -5.92 -12.33
CA CYS A 11 28.82 -5.06 -11.21
C CYS A 11 29.07 -5.85 -9.92
N PRO A 12 29.69 -5.26 -8.88
CA PRO A 12 29.86 -5.93 -7.61
C PRO A 12 28.49 -6.19 -7.00
N VAL A 13 28.22 -7.48 -6.74
CA VAL A 13 27.07 -7.96 -6.00
C VAL A 13 27.14 -7.34 -4.60
N PRO A 14 26.12 -6.60 -4.12
CA PRO A 14 26.11 -6.17 -2.72
C PRO A 14 26.09 -7.42 -1.82
N PRO A 15 26.84 -7.43 -0.72
CA PRO A 15 26.85 -8.57 0.19
C PRO A 15 25.44 -8.79 0.75
N ASP A 16 25.06 -10.06 0.82
CA ASP A 16 23.85 -10.56 1.47
C ASP A 16 23.47 -9.71 2.68
N CYS A 17 22.36 -8.96 2.55
CA CYS A 17 21.62 -8.52 3.72
C CYS A 17 20.99 -9.76 4.33
N SER A 18 21.78 -10.43 5.17
CA SER A 18 21.31 -11.44 6.10
C SER A 18 20.08 -10.90 6.84
N PRO A 19 19.02 -11.69 7.01
CA PRO A 19 17.89 -11.28 7.84
C PRO A 19 18.42 -10.97 9.23
N GLY A 20 18.27 -9.71 9.66
CA GLY A 20 18.62 -9.29 11.01
C GLY A 20 17.95 -10.21 12.03
N PRO A 21 18.56 -10.43 13.20
CA PRO A 21 18.02 -11.39 14.15
C PRO A 21 16.64 -10.91 14.57
N THR A 22 15.62 -11.73 14.30
CA THR A 22 14.38 -11.80 15.08
C THR A 22 14.73 -12.28 16.49
N GLY A 23 15.57 -11.51 17.18
CA GLY A 23 15.83 -11.64 18.60
C GLY A 23 14.62 -11.06 19.31
N GLY A 24 13.73 -11.92 19.77
CA GLY A 24 12.63 -11.54 20.64
C GLY A 24 13.14 -10.58 21.71
N LEU A 25 12.67 -9.33 21.62
CA LEU A 25 12.85 -8.32 22.65
C LEU A 25 12.20 -8.89 23.92
N ARG A 26 13.02 -9.54 24.75
CA ARG A 26 12.69 -9.74 26.15
C ARG A 26 12.53 -8.34 26.73
N PHE A 27 11.29 -7.87 26.79
CA PHE A 27 10.90 -6.71 27.57
C PHE A 27 11.24 -7.02 29.03
N ARG A 28 12.49 -6.74 29.42
CA ARG A 28 12.77 -6.38 30.81
C ARG A 28 11.90 -5.14 31.03
N HIS A 29 10.82 -5.27 31.79
CA HIS A 29 9.88 -4.20 32.15
C HIS A 29 10.63 -3.04 32.84
N ARG A 30 11.31 -2.21 32.03
CA ARG A 30 11.90 -0.94 32.43
C ARG A 30 10.90 0.11 31.98
N VAL A 31 10.25 0.75 32.94
CA VAL A 31 9.31 1.83 32.66
C VAL A 31 10.08 3.13 32.80
N LEU A 32 10.06 3.95 31.75
CA LEU A 32 10.57 5.32 31.79
C LEU A 32 9.46 6.19 32.38
N VAL A 33 9.77 6.90 33.46
CA VAL A 33 8.86 7.82 34.12
C VAL A 33 9.43 9.21 34.04
N VAL A 34 8.62 10.17 33.56
CA VAL A 34 9.00 11.58 33.47
C VAL A 34 8.33 12.31 34.63
N ASN A 35 9.12 13.00 35.47
CA ASN A 35 8.57 13.83 36.55
C ASN A 35 8.00 15.15 35.99
N SER A 36 7.25 15.89 36.82
CA SER A 36 6.66 17.18 36.46
C SER A 36 7.68 18.27 36.09
N GLN A 37 8.96 18.06 36.40
CA GLN A 37 10.10 18.92 36.05
C GLN A 37 10.79 18.49 34.75
N GLY A 38 10.30 17.44 34.07
CA GLY A 38 10.82 16.96 32.79
C GLY A 38 12.00 15.98 32.88
N GLU A 39 12.38 15.53 34.09
CA GLU A 39 13.47 14.59 34.29
C GLU A 39 13.03 13.14 34.04
N ILE A 40 13.86 12.38 33.32
CA ILE A 40 13.55 11.01 32.90
C ILE A 40 14.19 10.00 33.87
N SER A 41 13.36 9.37 34.69
CA SER A 41 13.76 8.32 35.65
C SER A 41 13.43 6.92 35.13
N ARG A 42 14.37 5.96 35.31
CA ARG A 42 14.20 4.55 34.93
C ARG A 42 13.72 3.74 36.13
N LEU A 43 12.46 3.33 36.15
CA LEU A 43 11.90 2.51 37.23
C LEU A 43 11.83 1.02 36.85
N SER A 44 12.21 0.18 37.81
CA SER A 44 12.07 -1.28 37.75
C SER A 44 10.74 -1.67 38.37
N THR A 45 9.97 -2.49 37.67
CA THR A 45 8.62 -2.99 38.06
C THR A 45 8.58 -3.70 39.41
N ARG A 46 9.71 -4.09 40.01
CA ARG A 46 9.71 -4.68 41.36
C ARG A 46 9.44 -3.67 42.50
N LYS A 47 9.46 -2.37 42.25
CA LYS A 47 9.17 -1.32 43.25
C LYS A 47 7.67 -0.90 43.29
N GLU A 48 6.81 -1.65 42.63
CA GLU A 48 5.39 -1.30 42.41
C GLU A 48 4.54 -1.27 43.70
N LEU A 49 4.95 -1.95 44.77
CA LEU A 49 4.13 -2.08 45.98
C LEU A 49 4.16 -0.88 46.93
N VAL A 50 5.01 0.14 46.72
CA VAL A 50 5.19 1.25 47.67
C VAL A 50 4.60 2.59 47.17
N MET A 51 4.17 2.69 45.91
CA MET A 51 3.82 3.99 45.29
C MET A 51 2.34 4.08 44.87
N LYS A 52 1.43 3.58 45.71
CA LYS A 52 -0.02 3.60 45.41
C LYS A 52 -0.67 4.99 45.56
N GLY A 53 0.04 6.00 46.08
CA GLY A 53 -0.49 7.34 46.36
C GLY A 53 -0.06 8.46 45.40
N THR A 54 1.03 8.28 44.63
CA THR A 54 1.66 9.35 43.84
C THR A 54 1.56 9.14 42.33
N LEU A 55 0.75 8.18 41.87
CA LEU A 55 0.64 7.86 40.44
C LEU A 55 -0.12 8.92 39.61
N SER A 56 -0.74 9.90 40.25
CA SER A 56 -1.51 10.98 39.58
C SER A 56 -0.62 12.08 38.99
N HIS A 57 0.62 12.22 39.45
CA HIS A 57 1.55 13.26 38.99
C HIS A 57 2.52 12.79 37.89
N TYR A 58 2.42 11.54 37.44
CA TYR A 58 3.25 11.05 36.35
C TYR A 58 2.65 11.36 34.99
N PHE A 59 3.51 11.75 34.05
CA PHE A 59 3.13 11.92 32.66
C PHE A 59 2.67 10.58 32.06
N LYS A 60 1.39 10.49 31.71
CA LYS A 60 0.81 9.33 31.01
C LYS A 60 0.82 9.62 29.51
N LEU A 61 1.62 8.85 28.77
CA LEU A 61 1.66 8.92 27.31
C LEU A 61 0.27 8.66 26.73
N GLY A 62 -0.21 9.56 25.87
CA GLY A 62 -1.55 9.49 25.26
C GLY A 62 -2.63 10.30 25.98
N GLN A 63 -2.36 10.83 27.19
CA GLN A 63 -3.29 11.72 27.90
C GLN A 63 -3.46 13.07 27.18
N GLU A 64 -2.48 13.48 26.36
CA GLU A 64 -2.52 14.68 25.53
C GLU A 64 -3.54 14.61 24.38
N GLY A 65 -4.17 13.45 24.14
CA GLY A 65 -5.24 13.29 23.14
C GLY A 65 -4.78 13.38 21.67
N LYS A 66 -3.51 13.72 21.43
CA LYS A 66 -2.92 13.95 20.09
C LYS A 66 -3.00 12.73 19.17
N TYR A 67 -3.08 11.52 19.74
CA TYR A 67 -3.24 10.28 18.96
C TYR A 67 -4.50 10.29 18.09
N ARG A 68 -5.57 11.00 18.48
CA ARG A 68 -6.82 11.09 17.72
C ARG A 68 -6.67 11.86 16.40
N MET A 69 -5.73 12.80 16.39
CA MET A 69 -5.41 13.64 15.23
C MET A 69 -4.15 13.15 14.50
N TYR A 70 -3.55 12.03 14.95
CA TYR A 70 -2.34 11.52 14.34
C TYR A 70 -2.63 11.07 12.92
N HIS A 71 -1.84 11.62 12.00
CA HIS A 71 -1.83 11.20 10.62
C HIS A 71 -0.47 10.62 10.30
N ASN A 72 -0.47 9.37 9.83
CA ASN A 72 0.78 8.72 9.46
C ASN A 72 1.31 9.34 8.16
N GLN A 73 2.32 10.20 8.28
CA GLN A 73 2.89 10.92 7.14
C GLN A 73 3.45 9.98 6.06
N TYR A 74 3.87 8.77 6.44
CA TYR A 74 4.33 7.75 5.48
C TYR A 74 3.19 7.09 4.69
N THR A 75 1.93 7.30 5.08
CA THR A 75 0.77 6.83 4.29
C THR A 75 0.17 7.93 3.44
N THR A 76 0.42 9.18 3.77
CA THR A 76 -0.41 10.31 3.31
C THR A 76 0.39 11.34 2.55
N ASN A 77 1.69 11.41 2.82
CA ASN A 77 2.62 12.25 2.08
C ASN A 77 3.55 11.37 1.25
N SER A 78 3.39 11.40 -0.07
CA SER A 78 4.25 10.67 -1.00
C SER A 78 5.71 11.10 -0.90
N TYR A 79 6.02 12.35 -0.54
CA TYR A 79 7.39 12.84 -0.40
C TYR A 79 8.09 12.35 0.88
N ALA A 80 7.35 11.83 1.84
CA ALA A 80 7.91 11.26 3.07
C ALA A 80 8.39 9.82 2.88
N LEU A 81 8.11 9.21 1.73
CA LEU A 81 8.52 7.84 1.41
C LEU A 81 9.97 7.77 0.98
N ASN A 82 10.65 6.72 1.42
CA ASN A 82 12.01 6.45 0.96
C ASN A 82 12.00 5.78 -0.43
N LYS A 83 13.15 5.78 -1.13
CA LYS A 83 13.27 5.21 -2.49
C LYS A 83 12.77 3.76 -2.61
N HIS A 84 12.96 2.94 -1.56
CA HIS A 84 12.49 1.56 -1.53
C HIS A 84 10.96 1.48 -1.52
N GLN A 85 10.31 2.28 -0.66
CA GLN A 85 8.85 2.29 -0.51
C GLN A 85 8.16 2.76 -1.79
N HIS A 86 8.72 3.77 -2.48
CA HIS A 86 8.24 4.16 -3.80
C HIS A 86 8.32 3.03 -4.83
N ARG A 87 9.38 2.22 -4.78
CA ARG A 87 9.51 1.05 -5.67
C ARG A 87 8.47 -0.01 -5.34
N GLU A 88 8.27 -0.31 -4.06
CA GLU A 88 7.25 -1.26 -3.60
C GLU A 88 5.84 -0.82 -4.01
N ASP A 89 5.50 0.46 -3.84
CA ASP A 89 4.20 1.01 -4.24
C ASP A 89 4.01 0.97 -5.76
N HIS A 90 5.06 1.31 -6.52
CA HIS A 90 5.04 1.23 -7.97
C HIS A 90 4.86 -0.23 -8.44
N ASP A 91 5.58 -1.17 -7.85
CA ASP A 91 5.49 -2.60 -8.16
C ASP A 91 4.12 -3.16 -7.76
N LYS A 92 3.58 -2.76 -6.60
CA LYS A 92 2.22 -3.11 -6.18
C LYS A 92 1.18 -2.59 -7.16
N ARG A 93 1.26 -1.32 -7.56
CA ARG A 93 0.34 -0.73 -8.55
C ARG A 93 0.44 -1.46 -9.89
N ARG A 94 1.66 -1.71 -10.37
CA ARG A 94 1.91 -2.49 -11.60
C ARG A 94 1.32 -3.89 -11.49
N HIS A 95 1.55 -4.59 -10.38
CA HIS A 95 1.06 -5.94 -10.15
C HIS A 95 -0.46 -5.98 -10.17
N LEU A 96 -1.13 -5.09 -9.44
CA LEU A 96 -2.59 -5.00 -9.42
C LEU A 96 -3.15 -4.67 -10.81
N SER A 97 -2.57 -3.68 -11.52
CA SER A 97 -3.01 -3.35 -12.89
C SER A 97 -2.84 -4.52 -13.86
N HIS A 98 -1.78 -5.32 -13.73
CA HIS A 98 -1.57 -6.50 -14.56
C HIS A 98 -2.54 -7.65 -14.22
N LYS A 99 -2.83 -7.87 -12.93
CA LYS A 99 -3.70 -8.97 -12.48
C LYS A 99 -5.18 -8.67 -12.64
N PHE A 100 -5.57 -7.40 -12.52
CA PHE A 100 -6.97 -6.96 -12.48
C PHE A 100 -7.33 -5.97 -13.58
N SER A 101 -6.49 -5.80 -14.60
CA SER A 101 -6.71 -4.86 -15.71
C SER A 101 -7.10 -3.44 -15.28
N MET A 102 -6.56 -2.93 -14.17
CA MET A 102 -6.86 -1.58 -13.65
C MET A 102 -6.16 -0.45 -14.44
N SER A 103 -5.84 -0.66 -15.72
CA SER A 103 -5.27 0.38 -16.57
C SER A 103 -6.39 1.30 -17.05
N PRO A 104 -6.17 2.62 -17.22
CA PRO A 104 -7.17 3.54 -17.78
C PRO A 104 -7.70 3.11 -19.15
N LEU A 105 -6.93 2.32 -19.90
CA LEU A 105 -7.33 1.75 -21.20
C LEU A 105 -8.37 0.61 -21.08
N GLY A 106 -8.44 -0.06 -19.92
CA GLY A 106 -9.41 -1.11 -19.61
C GLY A 106 -10.55 -0.63 -18.70
N GLU A 107 -10.61 0.67 -18.41
CA GLU A 107 -11.69 1.24 -17.60
C GLU A 107 -12.99 1.21 -18.39
N PHE A 108 -13.97 0.48 -17.88
CA PHE A 108 -15.30 0.43 -18.46
C PHE A 108 -15.97 1.81 -18.39
N LYS A 109 -16.41 2.32 -19.55
CA LYS A 109 -17.13 3.58 -19.67
C LYS A 109 -18.44 3.36 -20.40
N TRP A 110 -19.52 3.90 -19.85
CA TRP A 110 -20.82 3.90 -20.51
C TRP A 110 -20.79 4.81 -21.75
N ASN A 111 -21.36 4.35 -22.86
CA ASN A 111 -21.52 5.16 -24.07
C ASN A 111 -22.75 6.08 -23.99
N GLY A 112 -22.78 6.92 -22.96
CA GLY A 112 -23.87 7.88 -22.75
C GLY A 112 -24.31 7.97 -21.29
N SER A 113 -25.44 8.64 -21.09
CA SER A 113 -26.03 8.80 -19.75
C SER A 113 -26.57 7.46 -19.24
N VAL A 114 -26.26 7.16 -17.98
CA VAL A 114 -26.77 5.99 -17.25
C VAL A 114 -28.18 6.25 -16.70
N HIS A 115 -28.54 7.51 -16.49
CA HIS A 115 -29.80 7.94 -15.91
C HIS A 115 -30.65 8.68 -16.96
N GLY A 116 -31.95 8.39 -17.00
CA GLY A 116 -32.89 9.06 -17.90
C GLY A 116 -34.11 8.21 -18.24
N SER A 117 -34.73 8.48 -19.40
CA SER A 117 -35.91 7.74 -19.87
C SER A 117 -35.56 6.31 -20.27
N LYS A 118 -36.54 5.40 -20.25
CA LYS A 118 -36.37 4.00 -20.68
C LYS A 118 -35.71 3.88 -22.06
N VAL A 119 -36.10 4.74 -23.00
CA VAL A 119 -35.55 4.76 -24.37
C VAL A 119 -34.07 5.15 -24.36
N LEU A 120 -33.69 6.13 -23.53
CA LEU A 120 -32.29 6.54 -23.38
C LEU A 120 -31.46 5.41 -22.78
N THR A 121 -31.95 4.77 -21.70
CA THR A 121 -31.25 3.63 -21.08
C THR A 121 -31.05 2.47 -22.05
N ILE A 122 -32.08 2.12 -22.84
CA ILE A 122 -31.96 1.10 -23.88
C ILE A 122 -30.90 1.49 -24.92
N SER A 123 -30.86 2.76 -25.32
CA SER A 123 -29.89 3.26 -26.29
C SER A 123 -28.46 3.20 -25.73
N THR A 124 -28.24 3.65 -24.49
CA THR A 124 -26.96 3.56 -23.80
C THR A 124 -26.49 2.11 -23.69
N LEU A 125 -27.38 1.18 -23.33
CA LEU A 125 -27.07 -0.25 -23.25
C LEU A 125 -26.66 -0.82 -24.60
N ARG A 126 -27.44 -0.55 -25.65
CA ARG A 126 -27.13 -1.01 -27.03
C ARG A 126 -25.76 -0.50 -27.48
N LEU A 127 -25.49 0.79 -27.34
CA LEU A 127 -24.21 1.38 -27.72
C LEU A 127 -23.05 0.78 -26.91
N THR A 128 -23.25 0.54 -25.63
CA THR A 128 -22.22 -0.03 -24.74
C THR A 128 -21.90 -1.48 -25.07
N ILE A 129 -22.91 -2.31 -25.36
CA ILE A 129 -22.71 -3.69 -25.79
C ILE A 129 -21.95 -3.72 -27.13
N VAL A 130 -22.37 -2.92 -28.11
CA VAL A 130 -21.70 -2.85 -29.42
C VAL A 130 -20.24 -2.37 -29.28
N GLN A 131 -19.97 -1.39 -28.44
CA GLN A 131 -18.59 -0.95 -28.20
C GLN A 131 -17.78 -2.06 -27.53
N LEU A 132 -18.34 -2.78 -26.56
CA LEU A 132 -17.69 -3.91 -25.90
C LEU A 132 -17.31 -4.99 -26.92
N GLU A 133 -18.23 -5.35 -27.82
CA GLU A 133 -17.98 -6.32 -28.89
C GLU A 133 -16.81 -5.88 -29.79
N ASN A 134 -16.76 -4.59 -30.18
CA ASN A 134 -15.69 -4.06 -31.01
C ASN A 134 -14.31 -4.05 -30.31
N ASN A 135 -14.28 -4.07 -28.97
CA ASN A 135 -13.04 -4.16 -28.21
C ASN A 135 -12.50 -5.60 -28.12
N ILE A 136 -13.31 -6.61 -28.42
CA ILE A 136 -12.90 -8.01 -28.39
C ILE A 136 -12.31 -8.38 -29.76
N PRO A 137 -11.02 -8.79 -29.83
CA PRO A 137 -10.44 -9.28 -31.07
C PRO A 137 -11.25 -10.44 -31.65
N SER A 138 -11.49 -10.42 -32.96
CA SER A 138 -12.31 -11.43 -33.65
C SER A 138 -11.82 -12.87 -33.46
N SER A 139 -10.52 -13.06 -33.21
CA SER A 139 -9.93 -14.36 -32.87
C SER A 139 -10.53 -15.03 -31.63
N PHE A 140 -11.16 -14.25 -30.73
CA PHE A 140 -11.86 -14.76 -29.54
C PHE A 140 -13.37 -14.95 -29.76
N LEU A 141 -13.91 -14.55 -30.91
CA LEU A 141 -15.33 -14.65 -31.22
C LEU A 141 -15.64 -15.96 -31.93
N HIS A 142 -16.89 -16.41 -31.80
CA HIS A 142 -17.36 -17.59 -32.51
C HIS A 142 -17.30 -17.35 -34.04
N PRO A 143 -16.94 -18.33 -34.88
CA PRO A 143 -16.84 -18.14 -36.34
C PRO A 143 -18.12 -17.58 -36.98
N ASN A 144 -19.29 -17.95 -36.45
CA ASN A 144 -20.60 -17.47 -36.93
C ASN A 144 -21.07 -16.18 -36.25
N TRP A 145 -20.23 -15.53 -35.45
CA TRP A 145 -20.60 -14.33 -34.69
C TRP A 145 -21.08 -13.19 -35.60
N ALA A 146 -20.36 -12.94 -36.70
CA ALA A 146 -20.74 -11.92 -37.68
C ALA A 146 -22.04 -12.24 -38.42
N SER A 147 -22.42 -13.52 -38.52
CA SER A 147 -23.63 -13.96 -39.21
C SER A 147 -24.90 -13.79 -38.36
N HIS A 148 -24.75 -13.72 -37.04
CA HIS A 148 -25.87 -13.57 -36.09
C HIS A 148 -26.08 -12.11 -35.63
N ARG A 149 -25.32 -11.17 -36.21
CA ARG A 149 -25.40 -9.74 -35.94
C ARG A 149 -26.46 -9.08 -36.82
#